data_AF-A0A1G7ZML3-F1
#
_entry.id   AF-A0A1G7ZML3-F1
#
_cell.length_a   1.000
_cell.length_b   1.000
_cell.length_c   1.000
_cell.angle_alpha   90.00
_cell.angle_beta   90.00
_cell.angle_gamma   90.00
#
_symmetry.space_group_name_H-M   'P 1'
#
loop_
_entity.id
_entity.type
_entity.pdbx_description
1 polymer ?
#
loop_
_entity_poly.entity_id
_entity_poly.type
_entity_poly.pdbx_seq_one_letter_code
_entity_poly.pdbx_strand_id
1 'polypeptide(L)'
;MAKGSQLDRFLQRRGDRWQYVRRVPTMVAEDDRRAPVIRTSLKTHDLAVARVMRDALEKADNDLWASILCNEEESAALKRHKAAVRRAAALGFTYRPAAELEARASWQELAERMEAILDLRTSHAVETAVLGGEPTPAIPISEALKVYIEDIAASQLVTKSAQQKRKWRVIPERAVRNFIEIAGDKPITLITRDDAHKFYRHWLARIAPPEAGKKPTHTASSGNRQIGELRKIFREYHAFMGEENTLNPFAGLSFEERKKGKRPPFPTSWLRDKILKADALKGLNEEARAILLATVETGARPSETCNLDASNIHLDAEVPHISFVERDDPEAPRELKTQASTREIPLVGVALLAFQKFPNGFSRYREKEEAACAAINKYLRENNLVPSQRHTLYSIRHSFEDRMKEAGIDGEMREIFFGHRRSRQVYGTGGALAWRRSLLQRMVLPFENGLFLPAER
;
A
#
# COMPACT_ATOMS: atom_id res chain seq x y z
N MET A 1 -11.80 -25.79 40.06
CA MET A 1 -10.91 -25.77 38.87
C MET A 1 -11.02 -24.39 38.25
N ALA A 2 -9.92 -23.64 38.22
CA ALA A 2 -9.92 -22.26 37.72
C ALA A 2 -10.38 -22.22 36.26
N LYS A 3 -11.35 -21.34 35.93
CA LYS A 3 -11.67 -21.00 34.55
C LYS A 3 -10.38 -20.49 33.92
N GLY A 4 -9.75 -21.32 33.09
CA GLY A 4 -8.56 -20.94 32.34
C GLY A 4 -8.83 -19.62 31.62
N SER A 5 -7.89 -18.70 31.76
CA SER A 5 -7.81 -17.47 30.97
C SER A 5 -8.20 -17.76 29.51
N GLN A 6 -8.98 -16.86 28.87
CA GLN A 6 -9.31 -16.95 27.43
C GLN A 6 -8.08 -17.23 26.56
N LEU A 7 -6.89 -16.85 27.03
CA LEU A 7 -5.61 -17.06 26.36
C LEU A 7 -5.29 -18.54 26.09
N ASP A 8 -5.69 -19.48 26.96
CA ASP A 8 -5.35 -20.91 26.85
C ASP A 8 -6.52 -21.79 26.39
N ARG A 9 -7.59 -21.17 25.85
CA ARG A 9 -8.72 -21.94 25.32
C ARG A 9 -8.28 -22.98 24.29
N PHE A 10 -8.97 -24.11 24.28
CA PHE A 10 -8.68 -25.27 23.45
C PHE A 10 -7.31 -25.91 23.67
N LEU A 11 -6.53 -25.49 24.67
CA LEU A 11 -5.31 -26.17 25.09
C LEU A 11 -5.57 -27.04 26.32
N GLN A 12 -5.18 -28.31 26.23
CA GLN A 12 -5.18 -29.24 27.35
C GLN A 12 -3.79 -29.86 27.51
N ARG A 13 -3.26 -29.84 28.73
CA ARG A 13 -1.98 -30.50 29.03
C ARG A 13 -2.21 -32.00 29.21
N ARG A 14 -1.38 -32.83 28.57
CA ARG A 14 -1.36 -34.29 28.73
C ARG A 14 0.08 -34.73 28.97
N GLY A 15 0.40 -35.05 30.23
CA GLY A 15 1.79 -35.23 30.66
C GLY A 15 2.57 -33.91 30.49
N ASP A 16 3.70 -33.96 29.78
CA ASP A 16 4.54 -32.79 29.50
C ASP A 16 4.30 -32.13 28.15
N ARG A 17 3.28 -32.55 27.40
CA ARG A 17 2.96 -32.00 26.08
C ARG A 17 1.58 -31.34 26.06
N TRP A 18 1.46 -30.31 25.23
CA TRP A 18 0.19 -29.64 24.96
C TRP A 18 -0.61 -30.37 23.87
N GLN A 19 -1.92 -30.39 24.03
CA GLN A 19 -2.88 -30.89 23.05
C GLN A 19 -3.92 -29.83 22.72
N TYR A 20 -4.28 -29.74 21.46
CA TYR A 20 -5.43 -28.99 20.99
C TYR A 20 -6.70 -29.84 21.13
N VAL A 21 -7.70 -29.32 21.85
CA VAL A 21 -8.96 -30.00 22.14
C VAL A 21 -10.11 -29.06 21.85
N ARG A 22 -10.95 -29.40 20.86
CA ARG A 22 -12.07 -28.56 20.44
C ARG A 22 -13.31 -29.39 20.11
N ARG A 23 -14.47 -28.92 20.56
CA ARG A 23 -15.76 -29.54 20.23
C ARG A 23 -16.19 -29.18 18.81
N VAL A 24 -16.66 -30.16 18.05
CA VAL A 24 -17.26 -29.94 16.73
C VAL A 24 -18.68 -29.37 16.92
N PRO A 25 -19.04 -28.26 16.24
CA PRO A 25 -20.38 -27.71 16.32
C PRO A 25 -21.43 -28.72 15.84
N THR A 26 -22.59 -28.76 16.50
CA THR A 26 -23.67 -29.71 16.18
C THR A 26 -24.15 -29.59 14.74
N MET A 27 -24.12 -28.39 14.18
CA MET A 27 -24.56 -28.10 12.80
C MET A 27 -23.70 -28.76 11.72
N VAL A 28 -22.47 -29.19 12.03
CA VAL A 28 -21.54 -29.84 11.08
C VAL A 28 -21.06 -31.19 11.61
N ALA A 29 -21.67 -31.70 12.68
CA ALA A 29 -21.23 -32.92 13.37
C ALA A 29 -21.48 -34.19 12.55
N GLU A 30 -22.46 -34.17 11.63
CA GLU A 30 -22.75 -35.28 10.74
C GLU A 30 -21.73 -35.37 9.58
N ASP A 31 -21.22 -34.21 9.12
CA ASP A 31 -20.28 -34.12 8.00
C ASP A 31 -18.80 -34.21 8.44
N ASP A 32 -18.48 -33.78 9.66
CA ASP A 32 -17.12 -33.84 10.21
C ASP A 32 -16.91 -35.10 11.05
N ARG A 33 -16.23 -36.09 10.46
CA ARG A 33 -15.88 -37.38 11.11
C ARG A 33 -15.05 -37.24 12.38
N ARG A 34 -14.55 -36.04 12.70
CA ARG A 34 -13.83 -35.74 13.95
C ARG A 34 -14.76 -35.42 15.12
N ALA A 35 -16.09 -35.42 14.91
CA ALA A 35 -17.09 -35.26 15.95
C ALA A 35 -17.03 -36.39 17.00
N PRO A 36 -17.39 -36.13 18.27
CA PRO A 36 -17.86 -34.85 18.82
C PRO A 36 -16.73 -33.91 19.26
N VAL A 37 -15.49 -34.40 19.43
CA VAL A 37 -14.37 -33.64 19.98
C VAL A 37 -13.08 -33.98 19.23
N ILE A 38 -12.49 -32.96 18.61
CA ILE A 38 -11.17 -32.98 17.99
C ILE A 38 -10.12 -33.03 19.09
N ARG A 39 -9.14 -33.94 18.97
CA ARG A 39 -7.96 -34.00 19.83
C ARG A 39 -6.71 -34.15 18.96
N THR A 40 -5.81 -33.17 19.03
CA THR A 40 -4.57 -33.17 18.26
C THR A 40 -3.40 -32.87 19.17
N SER A 41 -2.36 -33.71 19.16
CA SER A 41 -1.12 -33.43 19.90
C SER A 41 -0.36 -32.31 19.21
N LEU A 42 0.06 -31.28 19.96
CA LEU A 42 0.88 -30.17 19.43
C LEU A 42 2.38 -30.49 19.45
N LYS A 43 2.76 -31.66 19.99
CA LYS A 43 4.15 -32.15 20.08
C LYS A 43 5.14 -31.16 20.74
N THR A 44 4.64 -30.17 21.49
CA THR A 44 5.45 -29.17 22.21
C THR A 44 5.13 -29.14 23.70
N HIS A 45 6.14 -28.82 24.52
CA HIS A 45 6.02 -28.54 25.95
C HIS A 45 5.94 -27.03 26.24
N ASP A 46 6.35 -26.20 25.27
CA ASP A 46 6.31 -24.74 25.36
C ASP A 46 4.89 -24.21 25.12
N LEU A 47 4.37 -23.47 26.10
CA LEU A 47 3.04 -22.89 26.05
C LEU A 47 2.91 -21.79 24.98
N ALA A 48 3.94 -20.99 24.73
CA ALA A 48 3.90 -19.93 23.71
C ALA A 48 3.79 -20.54 22.32
N VAL A 49 4.61 -21.57 22.03
CA VAL A 49 4.53 -22.33 20.77
C VAL A 49 3.17 -23.01 20.64
N ALA A 50 2.66 -23.61 21.73
CA ALA A 50 1.35 -24.26 21.74
C ALA A 50 0.20 -23.29 21.40
N ARG A 51 0.24 -22.04 21.91
CA ARG A 51 -0.76 -21.01 21.60
C ARG A 51 -0.79 -20.67 20.11
N VAL A 52 0.38 -20.47 19.50
CA VAL A 52 0.49 -20.18 18.05
C VAL A 52 -0.07 -21.33 17.21
N MET A 53 0.30 -22.58 17.52
CA MET A 53 -0.24 -23.75 16.82
C MET A 53 -1.75 -23.89 17.01
N ARG A 54 -2.26 -23.64 18.23
CA ARG A 54 -3.70 -23.65 18.51
C ARG A 54 -4.44 -22.58 17.73
N ASP A 55 -3.93 -21.36 17.64
CA ASP A 55 -4.60 -20.27 16.90
C ASP A 55 -4.71 -20.63 15.41
N ALA A 56 -3.68 -21.26 14.84
CA ALA A 56 -3.68 -21.75 13.47
C ALA A 56 -4.69 -22.89 13.25
N LEU A 57 -4.73 -23.89 14.16
CA LEU A 57 -5.70 -25.00 14.09
C LEU A 57 -7.14 -24.54 14.31
N GLU A 58 -7.36 -23.59 15.22
CA GLU A 58 -8.68 -23.02 15.47
C GLU A 58 -9.23 -22.34 14.23
N LYS A 59 -8.40 -21.52 13.56
CA LYS A 59 -8.76 -20.88 12.29
C LYS A 59 -9.00 -21.92 11.21
N ALA A 60 -8.13 -22.93 11.08
CA ALA A 60 -8.30 -24.03 10.12
C ALA A 60 -9.62 -24.80 10.30
N ASP A 61 -10.04 -25.06 11.54
CA ASP A 61 -11.32 -25.71 11.81
C ASP A 61 -12.50 -24.78 11.53
N ASN A 62 -12.39 -23.48 11.85
CA ASN A 62 -13.43 -22.50 11.50
C ASN A 62 -13.66 -22.46 9.98
N ASP A 63 -12.58 -22.44 9.20
CA ASP A 63 -12.68 -22.39 7.74
C ASP A 63 -13.24 -23.70 7.17
N LEU A 64 -12.87 -24.86 7.71
CA LEU A 64 -13.44 -26.13 7.28
C LEU A 64 -14.94 -26.22 7.60
N TRP A 65 -15.36 -25.81 8.80
CA TRP A 65 -16.79 -25.82 9.13
C TRP A 65 -17.56 -24.79 8.30
N ALA A 66 -16.96 -23.63 8.02
CA ALA A 66 -17.55 -22.64 7.13
C ALA A 66 -17.61 -23.11 5.67
N SER A 67 -16.79 -24.08 5.24
CA SER A 67 -16.89 -24.69 3.92
C SER A 67 -18.03 -25.71 3.84
N ILE A 68 -18.22 -26.51 4.89
CA ILE A 68 -19.33 -27.48 4.99
C ILE A 68 -20.69 -26.75 4.92
N LEU A 69 -20.79 -25.60 5.59
CA LEU A 69 -22.01 -24.79 5.62
C LEU A 69 -22.20 -23.90 4.38
N CYS A 70 -21.29 -23.98 3.40
CA CYS A 70 -21.30 -23.12 2.22
C CYS A 70 -22.01 -23.82 1.05
N ASN A 71 -23.05 -23.21 0.51
CA ASN A 71 -23.78 -23.78 -0.63
C ASN A 71 -23.08 -23.54 -1.98
N GLU A 72 -22.21 -22.52 -2.07
CA GLU A 72 -21.43 -22.22 -3.27
C GLU A 72 -20.12 -23.01 -3.27
N GLU A 73 -19.96 -23.92 -4.22
CA GLU A 73 -18.82 -24.84 -4.30
C GLU A 73 -17.47 -24.11 -4.43
N GLU A 74 -17.40 -23.03 -5.19
CA GLU A 74 -16.16 -22.26 -5.36
C GLU A 74 -15.69 -21.63 -4.03
N SER A 75 -16.64 -21.08 -3.28
CA SER A 75 -16.41 -20.50 -1.95
C SER A 75 -16.09 -21.59 -0.93
N ALA A 76 -16.74 -22.75 -1.03
CA ALA A 76 -16.44 -23.92 -0.21
C ALA A 76 -15.01 -24.43 -0.47
N ALA A 77 -14.61 -24.60 -1.73
CA ALA A 77 -13.27 -25.02 -2.14
C ALA A 77 -12.18 -24.06 -1.65
N LEU A 78 -12.40 -22.74 -1.76
CA LEU A 78 -11.47 -21.75 -1.23
C LEU A 78 -11.29 -21.88 0.29
N LYS A 79 -12.39 -22.07 1.03
CA LYS A 79 -12.35 -22.25 2.48
C LYS A 79 -11.67 -23.58 2.87
N ARG A 80 -11.92 -24.68 2.14
CA ARG A 80 -11.24 -25.97 2.33
C ARG A 80 -9.74 -25.85 2.12
N HIS A 81 -9.32 -25.21 1.02
CA HIS A 81 -7.91 -24.96 0.74
C HIS A 81 -7.25 -24.10 1.82
N LYS A 82 -7.89 -22.99 2.22
CA LYS A 82 -7.42 -22.14 3.33
C LYS A 82 -7.31 -22.90 4.66
N ALA A 83 -8.21 -23.85 4.92
CA ALA A 83 -8.13 -24.73 6.08
C ALA A 83 -6.92 -25.68 6.00
N ALA A 84 -6.68 -26.28 4.83
CA ALA A 84 -5.53 -27.15 4.58
C ALA A 84 -4.20 -26.40 4.75
N VAL A 85 -4.07 -25.20 4.17
CA VAL A 85 -2.87 -24.35 4.29
C VAL A 85 -2.53 -24.06 5.75
N ARG A 86 -3.52 -23.62 6.54
CA ARG A 86 -3.30 -23.30 7.96
C ARG A 86 -2.98 -24.54 8.81
N ARG A 87 -3.57 -25.69 8.46
CA ARG A 87 -3.31 -26.95 9.16
C ARG A 87 -1.91 -27.49 8.86
N ALA A 88 -1.44 -27.39 7.61
CA ALA A 88 -0.06 -27.72 7.27
C ALA A 88 0.93 -26.81 8.01
N ALA A 89 0.69 -25.49 8.01
CA ALA A 89 1.53 -24.52 8.72
C ALA A 89 1.58 -24.77 10.24
N ALA A 90 0.45 -25.12 10.86
CA ALA A 90 0.40 -25.48 12.29
C ALA A 90 1.26 -26.70 12.64
N LEU A 91 1.51 -27.57 11.67
CA LEU A 91 2.35 -28.76 11.80
C LEU A 91 3.80 -28.54 11.35
N GLY A 92 4.16 -27.30 10.99
CA GLY A 92 5.51 -26.93 10.57
C GLY A 92 5.78 -27.10 9.07
N PHE A 93 4.76 -27.35 8.25
CA PHE A 93 4.91 -27.53 6.81
C PHE A 93 4.39 -26.32 6.02
N THR A 94 5.14 -25.91 5.00
CA THR A 94 4.58 -25.06 3.94
C THR A 94 3.61 -25.89 3.09
N TYR A 95 2.39 -25.41 2.90
CA TYR A 95 1.42 -26.09 2.05
C TYR A 95 1.87 -26.05 0.59
N ARG A 96 1.83 -27.21 -0.07
CA ARG A 96 2.07 -27.36 -1.51
C ARG A 96 1.07 -28.40 -2.03
N PRO A 97 0.36 -28.15 -3.14
CA PRO A 97 -0.50 -29.16 -3.75
C PRO A 97 0.28 -30.43 -4.11
N ALA A 98 -0.39 -31.59 -4.12
CA ALA A 98 0.24 -32.89 -4.34
C ALA A 98 1.08 -32.95 -5.63
N ALA A 99 0.59 -32.35 -6.73
CA ALA A 99 1.33 -32.28 -8.00
C ALA A 99 2.64 -31.47 -7.89
N GLU A 100 2.66 -30.41 -7.08
CA GLU A 100 3.84 -29.59 -6.86
C GLU A 100 4.84 -30.31 -5.94
N LEU A 101 4.35 -31.08 -4.96
CA LEU A 101 5.19 -31.97 -4.14
C LEU A 101 5.82 -33.07 -5.00
N GLU A 102 5.04 -33.74 -5.82
CA GLU A 102 5.52 -34.79 -6.74
C GLU A 102 6.62 -34.27 -7.67
N ALA A 103 6.43 -33.08 -8.25
CA ALA A 103 7.37 -32.54 -9.22
C ALA A 103 8.68 -32.00 -8.61
N ARG A 104 8.68 -31.60 -7.33
CA ARG A 104 9.73 -30.72 -6.78
C ARG A 104 10.17 -31.01 -5.34
N ALA A 105 9.41 -31.78 -4.56
CA ALA A 105 9.79 -32.06 -3.17
C ALA A 105 11.04 -32.94 -3.13
N SER A 106 11.90 -32.70 -2.15
CA SER A 106 13.03 -33.60 -1.89
C SER A 106 12.53 -34.89 -1.22
N TRP A 107 13.28 -35.98 -1.36
CA TRP A 107 12.99 -37.22 -0.62
C TRP A 107 12.94 -37.00 0.90
N GLN A 108 13.80 -36.13 1.43
CA GLN A 108 13.80 -35.78 2.85
C GLN A 108 12.49 -35.08 3.24
N GLU A 109 12.03 -34.10 2.46
CA GLU A 109 10.76 -33.41 2.73
C GLU A 109 9.57 -34.38 2.68
N LEU A 110 9.55 -35.29 1.71
CA LEU A 110 8.50 -36.32 1.62
C LEU A 110 8.52 -37.26 2.82
N ALA A 111 9.70 -37.68 3.28
CA ALA A 111 9.85 -38.51 4.47
C ALA A 111 9.36 -37.80 5.73
N GLU A 112 9.74 -36.53 5.95
CA GLU A 112 9.29 -35.71 7.09
C GLU A 112 7.76 -35.55 7.09
N ARG A 113 7.15 -35.32 5.91
CA ARG A 113 5.69 -35.25 5.75
C ARG A 113 5.00 -36.58 6.06
N MET A 114 5.55 -37.71 5.59
CA MET A 114 5.01 -39.03 5.91
C MET A 114 5.12 -39.34 7.40
N GLU A 115 6.28 -39.07 8.02
CA GLU A 115 6.50 -39.24 9.46
C GLU A 115 5.51 -38.45 10.31
N ALA A 116 5.16 -37.24 9.86
CA ALA A 116 4.18 -36.41 10.57
C ALA A 116 2.78 -37.03 10.67
N ILE A 117 2.42 -37.93 9.75
CA ILE A 117 1.09 -38.55 9.64
C ILE A 117 1.09 -40.06 9.93
N LEU A 118 2.21 -40.66 10.36
CA LEU A 118 2.31 -42.10 10.65
C LEU A 118 1.37 -42.59 11.78
N ASP A 119 0.91 -41.70 12.67
CA ASP A 119 -0.03 -42.07 13.72
C ASP A 119 -1.39 -42.40 13.09
N LEU A 120 -1.88 -43.64 13.26
CA LEU A 120 -3.18 -44.11 12.76
C LEU A 120 -4.38 -43.29 13.29
N ARG A 121 -4.17 -42.47 14.32
CA ARG A 121 -5.18 -41.54 14.86
C ARG A 121 -5.17 -40.18 14.17
N THR A 122 -4.26 -39.96 13.23
CA THR A 122 -4.21 -38.74 12.44
C THR A 122 -5.52 -38.62 11.67
N SER A 123 -6.18 -37.48 11.79
CA SER A 123 -7.43 -37.27 11.06
C SER A 123 -7.16 -37.11 9.58
N HIS A 124 -8.08 -37.56 8.73
CA HIS A 124 -7.99 -37.38 7.28
C HIS A 124 -7.72 -35.92 6.86
N ALA A 125 -8.36 -34.94 7.53
CA ALA A 125 -8.12 -33.52 7.26
C ALA A 125 -6.66 -33.07 7.49
N VAL A 126 -5.92 -33.75 8.37
CA VAL A 126 -4.47 -33.52 8.60
C VAL A 126 -3.66 -34.18 7.49
N GLU A 127 -3.99 -35.42 7.11
CA GLU A 127 -3.34 -36.13 6.00
C GLU A 127 -3.45 -35.34 4.71
N THR A 128 -4.67 -34.90 4.35
CA THR A 128 -4.95 -34.06 3.18
C THR A 128 -4.12 -32.78 3.21
N ALA A 129 -3.98 -32.14 4.38
CA ALA A 129 -3.20 -30.91 4.51
C ALA A 129 -1.69 -31.13 4.34
N VAL A 130 -1.13 -32.18 4.96
CA VAL A 130 0.31 -32.46 4.95
C VAL A 130 0.77 -32.98 3.59
N LEU A 131 -0.05 -33.79 2.92
CA LEU A 131 0.25 -34.39 1.62
C LEU A 131 -0.20 -33.53 0.42
N GLY A 132 -0.78 -32.35 0.65
CA GLY A 132 -1.21 -31.48 -0.44
C GLY A 132 -2.44 -31.98 -1.20
N GLY A 133 -3.28 -32.80 -0.57
CA GLY A 133 -4.42 -33.45 -1.20
C GLY A 133 -5.60 -32.52 -1.49
N GLU A 134 -5.60 -31.28 -0.97
CA GLU A 134 -6.63 -30.30 -1.30
C GLU A 134 -6.20 -29.50 -2.56
N PRO A 135 -6.95 -29.56 -3.66
CA PRO A 135 -6.55 -28.89 -4.89
C PRO A 135 -6.56 -27.37 -4.72
N THR A 136 -5.81 -26.68 -5.59
CA THR A 136 -5.87 -25.22 -5.70
C THR A 136 -7.25 -24.82 -6.23
N PRO A 137 -7.99 -23.94 -5.53
CA PRO A 137 -9.35 -23.61 -5.90
C PRO A 137 -9.36 -22.76 -7.18
N ALA A 138 -10.19 -23.16 -8.14
CA ALA A 138 -10.38 -22.48 -9.42
C ALA A 138 -11.38 -21.32 -9.29
N ILE A 139 -11.05 -20.33 -8.46
CA ILE A 139 -11.92 -19.16 -8.25
C ILE A 139 -11.70 -18.09 -9.33
N PRO A 140 -12.75 -17.32 -9.69
CA PRO A 140 -12.63 -16.18 -10.61
C PRO A 140 -11.59 -15.15 -10.15
N ILE A 141 -10.99 -14.42 -11.11
CA ILE A 141 -10.00 -13.37 -10.80
C ILE A 141 -10.60 -12.26 -9.92
N SER A 142 -11.91 -12.02 -9.99
CA SER A 142 -12.62 -11.10 -9.09
C SER A 142 -12.57 -11.55 -7.62
N GLU A 143 -12.74 -12.85 -7.34
CA GLU A 143 -12.61 -13.42 -5.99
C GLU A 143 -11.14 -13.52 -5.56
N ALA A 144 -10.23 -13.86 -6.48
CA ALA A 144 -8.79 -13.87 -6.21
C ALA A 144 -8.28 -12.47 -5.83
N LEU A 145 -8.86 -11.41 -6.40
CA LEU A 145 -8.59 -10.02 -5.99
C LEU A 145 -9.01 -9.78 -4.53
N LYS A 146 -10.15 -10.30 -4.07
CA LYS A 146 -10.55 -10.16 -2.66
C LYS A 146 -9.56 -10.84 -1.74
N VAL A 147 -9.16 -12.08 -2.05
CA VAL A 147 -8.10 -12.80 -1.31
C VAL A 147 -6.81 -11.98 -1.28
N TYR A 148 -6.41 -11.41 -2.42
CA TYR A 148 -5.22 -10.57 -2.50
C TYR A 148 -5.31 -9.33 -1.59
N ILE A 149 -6.46 -8.65 -1.55
CA ILE A 149 -6.65 -7.44 -0.73
C ILE A 149 -6.75 -7.77 0.76
N GLU A 150 -7.48 -8.83 1.12
CA GLU A 150 -7.89 -9.13 2.50
C GLU A 150 -6.92 -10.03 3.25
N ASP A 151 -6.25 -10.96 2.55
CA ASP A 151 -5.33 -11.91 3.17
C ASP A 151 -3.87 -11.58 2.84
N ILE A 152 -3.55 -11.35 1.57
CA ILE A 152 -2.15 -11.24 1.10
C ILE A 152 -1.57 -9.85 1.38
N ALA A 153 -2.29 -8.80 0.99
CA ALA A 153 -1.86 -7.41 1.16
C ALA A 153 -2.29 -6.81 2.51
N ALA A 154 -2.92 -7.60 3.39
CA ALA A 154 -3.50 -7.13 4.65
C ALA A 154 -2.51 -6.33 5.50
N SER A 155 -1.31 -6.88 5.69
CA SER A 155 -0.23 -6.24 6.47
C SER A 155 0.21 -4.89 5.90
N GLN A 156 0.22 -4.76 4.56
CA GLN A 156 0.56 -3.51 3.87
C GLN A 156 -0.53 -2.43 4.03
N LEU A 157 -1.75 -2.83 4.37
CA LEU A 157 -2.88 -1.93 4.54
C LEU A 157 -3.06 -1.45 5.98
N VAL A 158 -2.57 -2.17 6.98
CA VAL A 158 -2.79 -1.83 8.41
C VAL A 158 -2.34 -0.40 8.73
N THR A 159 -1.16 0.00 8.26
CA THR A 159 -0.54 1.32 8.54
C THR A 159 -1.09 2.48 7.70
N LYS A 160 -2.02 2.21 6.79
CA LYS A 160 -2.58 3.22 5.87
C LYS A 160 -3.87 3.83 6.43
N SER A 161 -4.02 5.15 6.26
CA SER A 161 -5.29 5.86 6.49
C SER A 161 -6.43 5.29 5.64
N ALA A 162 -7.69 5.57 6.01
CA ALA A 162 -8.86 5.16 5.25
C ALA A 162 -8.79 5.62 3.78
N GLN A 163 -8.38 6.87 3.54
CA GLN A 163 -8.22 7.38 2.19
C GLN A 163 -7.04 6.74 1.44
N GLN A 164 -5.90 6.47 2.11
CA GLN A 164 -4.80 5.73 1.48
C GLN A 164 -5.22 4.31 1.10
N LYS A 165 -5.97 3.61 1.96
CA LYS A 165 -6.56 2.29 1.66
C LYS A 165 -7.46 2.36 0.43
N ARG A 166 -8.37 3.34 0.37
CA ARG A 166 -9.26 3.55 -0.77
C ARG A 166 -8.48 3.80 -2.07
N LYS A 167 -7.50 4.70 -2.07
CA LYS A 167 -6.68 5.00 -3.26
C LYS A 167 -5.83 3.80 -3.70
N TRP A 168 -5.32 3.03 -2.73
CA TRP A 168 -4.56 1.83 -3.01
C TRP A 168 -5.45 0.79 -3.72
N ARG A 169 -6.66 0.52 -3.20
CA ARG A 169 -7.61 -0.46 -3.75
C ARG A 169 -8.06 -0.18 -5.18
N VAL A 170 -8.23 1.10 -5.53
CA VAL A 170 -8.62 1.53 -6.88
C VAL A 170 -7.67 1.03 -7.99
N ILE A 171 -6.40 0.79 -7.67
CA ILE A 171 -5.39 0.41 -8.66
C ILE A 171 -5.55 -1.06 -9.11
N PRO A 172 -5.47 -2.06 -8.21
CA PRO A 172 -5.68 -3.46 -8.57
C PRO A 172 -7.13 -3.73 -9.01
N GLU A 173 -8.13 -3.10 -8.38
CA GLU A 173 -9.55 -3.22 -8.80
C GLU A 173 -9.76 -2.78 -10.25
N ARG A 174 -9.12 -1.69 -10.67
CA ARG A 174 -9.21 -1.22 -12.05
C ARG A 174 -8.52 -2.16 -13.03
N ALA A 175 -7.36 -2.72 -12.65
CA ALA A 175 -6.64 -3.67 -13.49
C ALA A 175 -7.46 -4.94 -13.72
N VAL A 176 -8.04 -5.49 -12.65
CA VAL A 176 -8.90 -6.69 -12.71
C VAL A 176 -10.20 -6.40 -13.47
N ARG A 177 -10.86 -5.26 -13.22
CA ARG A 177 -12.07 -4.86 -13.97
C ARG A 177 -11.80 -4.78 -15.47
N ASN A 178 -10.74 -4.07 -15.87
CA ASN A 178 -10.37 -3.97 -17.27
C ASN A 178 -10.05 -5.35 -17.86
N PHE A 179 -9.42 -6.25 -17.08
CA PHE A 179 -9.16 -7.61 -17.54
C PHE A 179 -10.45 -8.39 -17.77
N ILE A 180 -11.40 -8.33 -16.83
CA ILE A 180 -12.71 -8.97 -16.93
C ILE A 180 -13.47 -8.47 -18.16
N GLU A 181 -13.46 -7.16 -18.42
CA GLU A 181 -14.07 -6.57 -19.61
C GLU A 181 -13.48 -7.10 -20.94
N ILE A 182 -12.20 -7.53 -20.94
CA ILE A 182 -11.48 -7.95 -22.15
C ILE A 182 -11.46 -9.47 -22.33
N ALA A 183 -11.30 -10.22 -21.25
CA ALA A 183 -11.04 -11.66 -21.27
C ALA A 183 -12.06 -12.48 -20.47
N GLY A 184 -13.03 -11.82 -19.81
CA GLY A 184 -14.00 -12.45 -18.92
C GLY A 184 -13.49 -12.67 -17.51
N ASP A 185 -14.41 -12.94 -16.58
CA ASP A 185 -14.09 -13.28 -15.19
C ASP A 185 -13.74 -14.77 -15.07
N LYS A 186 -12.57 -15.11 -15.58
CA LYS A 186 -12.07 -16.49 -15.61
C LYS A 186 -11.46 -16.88 -14.27
N PRO A 187 -11.46 -18.19 -13.93
CA PRO A 187 -10.64 -18.70 -12.86
C PRO A 187 -9.18 -18.27 -13.01
N ILE A 188 -8.59 -17.76 -11.94
CA ILE A 188 -7.21 -17.21 -12.00
C ILE A 188 -6.20 -18.25 -12.46
N THR A 189 -6.41 -19.52 -12.08
CA THR A 189 -5.60 -20.69 -12.47
C THR A 189 -5.73 -21.05 -13.95
N LEU A 190 -6.78 -20.58 -14.63
CA LEU A 190 -7.05 -20.84 -16.05
C LEU A 190 -6.71 -19.64 -16.95
N ILE A 191 -6.11 -18.58 -16.40
CA ILE A 191 -5.68 -17.42 -17.20
C ILE A 191 -4.49 -17.84 -18.06
N THR A 192 -4.67 -17.75 -19.38
CA THR A 192 -3.67 -18.18 -20.35
C THR A 192 -2.79 -17.03 -20.84
N ARG A 193 -1.71 -17.39 -21.53
CA ARG A 193 -0.88 -16.41 -22.26
C ARG A 193 -1.65 -15.67 -23.35
N ASP A 194 -2.63 -16.32 -23.99
CA ASP A 194 -3.49 -15.68 -24.99
C ASP A 194 -4.35 -14.57 -24.37
N ASP A 195 -4.89 -14.81 -23.16
CA ASP A 195 -5.65 -13.80 -22.42
C ASP A 195 -4.77 -12.57 -22.08
N ALA A 196 -3.53 -12.82 -21.66
CA ALA A 196 -2.56 -11.74 -21.43
C ALA A 196 -2.21 -10.99 -22.73
N HIS A 197 -2.12 -11.69 -23.88
CA HIS A 197 -1.93 -11.05 -25.18
C HIS A 197 -3.13 -10.22 -25.63
N LYS A 198 -4.36 -10.67 -25.37
CA LYS A 198 -5.58 -9.87 -25.60
C LYS A 198 -5.55 -8.59 -24.78
N PHE A 199 -5.23 -8.70 -23.50
CA PHE A 199 -5.08 -7.54 -22.61
C PHE A 199 -3.97 -6.59 -23.10
N TYR A 200 -2.82 -7.12 -23.49
CA TYR A 200 -1.72 -6.34 -24.05
C TYR A 200 -2.14 -5.61 -25.34
N ARG A 201 -2.78 -6.30 -26.29
CA ARG A 201 -3.25 -5.71 -27.56
C ARG A 201 -4.28 -4.61 -27.33
N HIS A 202 -5.17 -4.76 -26.34
CA HIS A 202 -6.11 -3.71 -25.95
C HIS A 202 -5.38 -2.42 -25.54
N TRP A 203 -4.36 -2.53 -24.68
CA TRP A 203 -3.55 -1.37 -24.29
C TRP A 203 -2.70 -0.84 -25.43
N LEU A 204 -2.14 -1.71 -26.26
CA LEU A 204 -1.37 -1.33 -27.45
C LEU A 204 -2.20 -0.45 -28.38
N ALA A 205 -3.44 -0.83 -28.69
CA ALA A 205 -4.33 -0.06 -29.55
C ALA A 205 -4.67 1.34 -28.99
N ARG A 206 -4.62 1.52 -27.66
CA ARG A 206 -4.83 2.83 -27.02
C ARG A 206 -3.56 3.69 -26.98
N ILE A 207 -2.39 3.07 -27.00
CA ILE A 207 -1.07 3.71 -26.93
C ILE A 207 -0.54 4.04 -28.33
N ALA A 208 -0.75 3.14 -29.28
CA ALA A 208 -0.37 3.25 -30.69
C ALA A 208 -1.54 2.76 -31.55
N PRO A 209 -2.56 3.60 -31.76
CA PRO A 209 -3.70 3.24 -32.60
C PRO A 209 -3.24 2.84 -34.01
N PRO A 210 -3.75 1.73 -34.58
CA PRO A 210 -3.37 1.28 -35.92
C PRO A 210 -3.97 2.14 -37.03
N GLU A 211 -5.07 2.85 -36.76
CA GLU A 211 -5.76 3.73 -37.70
C GLU A 211 -4.96 5.02 -37.93
N ALA A 212 -4.64 5.32 -39.20
CA ALA A 212 -3.97 6.55 -39.58
C ALA A 212 -4.78 7.79 -39.14
N GLY A 213 -4.14 8.71 -38.42
CA GLY A 213 -4.75 9.95 -37.93
C GLY A 213 -5.39 9.87 -36.53
N LYS A 214 -5.53 8.68 -35.94
CA LYS A 214 -6.09 8.53 -34.58
C LYS A 214 -5.04 8.81 -33.52
N LYS A 215 -5.33 9.76 -32.62
CA LYS A 215 -4.40 10.14 -31.55
C LYS A 215 -4.40 9.09 -30.42
N PRO A 216 -3.23 8.78 -29.84
CA PRO A 216 -3.16 7.95 -28.63
C PRO A 216 -4.05 8.50 -27.52
N THR A 217 -4.82 7.62 -26.89
CA THR A 217 -5.66 7.99 -25.73
C THR A 217 -4.93 7.75 -24.42
N HIS A 218 -3.93 6.87 -24.41
CA HIS A 218 -3.20 6.45 -23.23
C HIS A 218 -1.69 6.44 -23.49
N THR A 219 -0.91 6.43 -22.40
CA THR A 219 0.56 6.35 -22.46
C THR A 219 1.03 4.92 -22.19
N ALA A 220 2.24 4.59 -22.65
CA ALA A 220 2.92 3.33 -22.32
C ALA A 220 2.92 3.04 -20.81
N SER A 221 3.19 4.07 -20.00
CA SER A 221 3.16 4.01 -18.54
C SER A 221 1.80 3.60 -17.96
N SER A 222 0.69 4.01 -18.56
CA SER A 222 -0.65 3.56 -18.13
C SER A 222 -0.85 2.07 -18.41
N GLY A 223 -0.47 1.59 -19.59
CA GLY A 223 -0.57 0.17 -19.95
C GLY A 223 0.34 -0.69 -19.07
N ASN A 224 1.60 -0.27 -18.87
CA ASN A 224 2.56 -0.95 -18.00
C ASN A 224 2.07 -1.06 -16.56
N ARG A 225 1.43 -0.01 -16.03
CA ARG A 225 0.84 -0.06 -14.70
C ARG A 225 -0.23 -1.15 -14.61
N GLN A 226 -1.14 -1.22 -15.56
CA GLN A 226 -2.24 -2.18 -15.54
C GLN A 226 -1.75 -3.63 -15.71
N ILE A 227 -0.83 -3.87 -16.65
CA ILE A 227 -0.20 -5.20 -16.84
C ILE A 227 0.62 -5.59 -15.60
N GLY A 228 1.35 -4.63 -15.02
CA GLY A 228 2.15 -4.84 -13.82
C GLY A 228 1.32 -5.27 -12.62
N GLU A 229 0.13 -4.68 -12.42
CA GLU A 229 -0.79 -5.09 -11.36
C GLU A 229 -1.31 -6.51 -11.55
N LEU A 230 -1.76 -6.87 -12.77
CA LEU A 230 -2.22 -8.25 -13.03
C LEU A 230 -1.10 -9.27 -12.84
N ARG A 231 0.12 -8.94 -13.29
CA ARG A 231 1.31 -9.76 -13.06
C ARG A 231 1.55 -9.96 -11.56
N LYS A 232 1.45 -8.88 -10.77
CA LYS A 232 1.64 -8.91 -9.32
C LYS A 232 0.59 -9.79 -8.64
N ILE A 233 -0.69 -9.54 -8.90
CA ILE A 233 -1.82 -10.28 -8.31
C ILE A 233 -1.68 -11.78 -8.62
N PHE A 234 -1.44 -12.13 -9.90
CA PHE A 234 -1.27 -13.52 -10.31
C PHE A 234 -0.14 -14.21 -9.54
N ARG A 235 1.05 -13.59 -9.51
CA ARG A 235 2.21 -14.15 -8.80
C ARG A 235 1.94 -14.32 -7.30
N GLU A 236 1.43 -13.28 -6.65
CA GLU A 236 1.24 -13.29 -5.20
C GLU A 236 0.11 -14.22 -4.78
N TYR A 237 -0.95 -14.35 -5.59
CA TYR A 237 -2.00 -15.33 -5.37
C TYR A 237 -1.49 -16.77 -5.47
N HIS A 238 -0.78 -17.13 -6.55
CA HIS A 238 -0.26 -18.49 -6.71
C HIS A 238 0.76 -18.85 -5.63
N ALA A 239 1.65 -17.92 -5.25
CA ALA A 239 2.55 -18.12 -4.12
C ALA A 239 1.78 -18.35 -2.81
N PHE A 240 0.71 -17.59 -2.57
CA PHE A 240 -0.14 -17.76 -1.39
C PHE A 240 -0.88 -19.11 -1.36
N MET A 241 -1.16 -19.70 -2.54
CA MET A 241 -1.76 -21.04 -2.67
C MET A 241 -0.73 -22.18 -2.70
N GLY A 242 0.57 -21.88 -2.53
CA GLY A 242 1.64 -22.89 -2.50
C GLY A 242 2.19 -23.30 -3.87
N GLU A 243 1.86 -22.54 -4.93
CA GLU A 243 2.28 -22.77 -6.32
C GLU A 243 3.28 -21.69 -6.79
N GLU A 244 4.44 -21.62 -6.15
CA GLU A 244 5.42 -20.53 -6.38
C GLU A 244 6.01 -20.51 -7.81
N ASN A 245 5.95 -21.63 -8.53
CA ASN A 245 6.61 -21.83 -9.82
C ASN A 245 5.67 -21.70 -11.03
N THR A 246 4.42 -21.26 -10.84
CA THR A 246 3.47 -21.10 -11.95
C THR A 246 3.94 -20.04 -12.94
N LEU A 247 4.01 -20.41 -14.23
CA LEU A 247 4.40 -19.51 -15.30
C LEU A 247 3.39 -18.37 -15.40
N ASN A 248 3.83 -17.15 -15.07
CA ASN A 248 2.94 -15.99 -15.08
C ASN A 248 2.58 -15.58 -16.52
N PRO A 249 1.28 -15.60 -16.89
CA PRO A 249 0.85 -15.31 -18.27
C PRO A 249 1.15 -13.87 -18.69
N PHE A 250 1.38 -12.95 -17.75
CA PHE A 250 1.74 -11.55 -18.03
C PHE A 250 3.25 -11.30 -18.02
N ALA A 251 4.10 -12.32 -17.79
CA ALA A 251 5.55 -12.16 -17.75
C ALA A 251 6.12 -11.61 -19.07
N GLY A 252 7.08 -10.68 -18.99
CA GLY A 252 7.72 -10.09 -20.17
C GLY A 252 6.86 -9.16 -21.03
N LEU A 253 5.58 -8.95 -20.72
CA LEU A 253 4.73 -7.99 -21.44
C LEU A 253 4.94 -6.56 -20.91
N SER A 254 5.42 -5.66 -21.75
CA SER A 254 5.56 -4.24 -21.41
C SER A 254 5.64 -3.38 -22.66
N PHE A 255 5.33 -2.10 -22.51
CA PHE A 255 5.48 -1.07 -23.51
C PHE A 255 6.72 -0.24 -23.21
N GLU A 256 7.45 0.15 -24.26
CA GLU A 256 8.58 1.05 -24.12
C GLU A 256 8.10 2.44 -23.68
N GLU A 257 8.63 2.92 -22.56
CA GLU A 257 8.32 4.25 -22.06
C GLU A 257 9.25 5.28 -22.68
N ARG A 258 8.71 6.11 -23.58
CA ARG A 258 9.43 7.31 -24.02
C ARG A 258 9.67 8.22 -22.81
N LYS A 259 10.87 8.79 -22.72
CA LYS A 259 11.21 9.78 -21.69
C LYS A 259 10.18 10.91 -21.72
N LYS A 260 9.38 11.03 -20.66
CA LYS A 260 8.44 12.15 -20.50
C LYS A 260 9.25 13.45 -20.47
N GLY A 261 8.75 14.49 -21.16
CA GLY A 261 9.25 15.83 -20.96
C GLY A 261 9.15 16.19 -19.48
N LYS A 262 10.25 16.68 -18.89
CA LYS A 262 10.24 17.15 -17.50
C LYS A 262 9.28 18.32 -17.37
N ARG A 263 8.49 18.35 -16.29
CA ARG A 263 7.66 19.52 -15.98
C ARG A 263 8.61 20.70 -15.73
N PRO A 264 8.42 21.85 -16.41
CA PRO A 264 9.30 22.99 -16.20
C PRO A 264 9.11 23.56 -14.78
N PRO A 265 10.18 24.05 -14.14
CA PRO A 265 10.07 24.87 -12.94
C PRO A 265 9.47 26.24 -13.29
N PHE A 266 8.76 26.86 -12.35
CA PHE A 266 8.47 28.29 -12.44
C PHE A 266 9.77 29.11 -12.36
N PRO A 267 9.96 30.13 -13.21
CA PRO A 267 11.04 31.09 -13.01
C PRO A 267 10.91 31.79 -11.65
N THR A 268 12.03 32.02 -10.97
CA THR A 268 12.07 32.72 -9.68
C THR A 268 11.42 34.10 -9.75
N SER A 269 11.67 34.84 -10.83
CA SER A 269 11.02 36.13 -11.11
C SER A 269 9.50 36.00 -11.22
N TRP A 270 8.98 34.93 -11.81
CA TRP A 270 7.53 34.72 -11.91
C TRP A 270 6.89 34.49 -10.54
N LEU A 271 7.53 33.69 -9.68
CA LEU A 271 7.04 33.50 -8.31
C LEU A 271 6.98 34.85 -7.57
N ARG A 272 8.07 35.62 -7.60
CA ARG A 272 8.17 36.93 -6.96
C ARG A 272 7.19 37.95 -7.53
N ASP A 273 7.15 38.09 -8.86
CA ASP A 273 6.52 39.22 -9.54
C ASP A 273 5.04 38.97 -9.88
N LYS A 274 4.57 37.71 -9.85
CA LYS A 274 3.20 37.32 -10.18
C LYS A 274 2.49 36.58 -9.06
N ILE A 275 3.14 35.63 -8.38
CA ILE A 275 2.48 34.78 -7.38
C ILE A 275 2.48 35.42 -5.99
N LEU A 276 3.59 36.03 -5.58
CA LEU A 276 3.81 36.59 -4.24
C LEU A 276 3.39 38.07 -4.12
N LYS A 277 2.52 38.53 -5.02
CA LYS A 277 1.87 39.84 -4.99
C LYS A 277 0.60 39.78 -4.14
N ALA A 278 0.27 40.85 -3.42
CA ALA A 278 -0.79 40.85 -2.41
C ALA A 278 -2.15 40.37 -2.95
N ASP A 279 -2.55 40.86 -4.12
CA ASP A 279 -3.87 40.55 -4.71
C ASP A 279 -3.90 39.30 -5.59
N ALA A 280 -2.75 38.75 -5.97
CA ALA A 280 -2.67 37.67 -6.96
C ALA A 280 -3.50 36.44 -6.59
N LEU A 281 -3.57 36.13 -5.29
CA LEU A 281 -4.23 34.93 -4.77
C LEU A 281 -5.55 35.24 -4.06
N LYS A 282 -6.08 36.47 -4.13
CA LYS A 282 -7.23 36.94 -3.35
C LYS A 282 -8.50 36.11 -3.56
N GLY A 283 -8.76 35.66 -4.79
CA GLY A 283 -9.92 34.84 -5.12
C GLY A 283 -9.75 33.35 -4.79
N LEU A 284 -8.54 32.90 -4.43
CA LEU A 284 -8.29 31.54 -3.98
C LEU A 284 -8.62 31.45 -2.49
N ASN A 285 -9.40 30.42 -2.13
CA ASN A 285 -9.75 30.16 -0.73
C ASN A 285 -8.49 30.03 0.15
N GLU A 286 -8.60 30.43 1.40
CA GLU A 286 -7.44 30.69 2.24
C GLU A 286 -6.56 29.46 2.51
N GLU A 287 -7.17 28.28 2.74
CA GLU A 287 -6.39 27.06 2.94
C GLU A 287 -5.63 26.65 1.67
N ALA A 288 -6.25 26.73 0.48
CA ALA A 288 -5.57 26.45 -0.79
C ALA A 288 -4.45 27.44 -1.08
N ARG A 289 -4.66 28.72 -0.73
CA ARG A 289 -3.63 29.77 -0.81
C ARG A 289 -2.45 29.44 0.10
N ALA A 290 -2.71 29.07 1.35
CA ALA A 290 -1.70 28.69 2.31
C ALA A 290 -0.91 27.44 1.88
N ILE A 291 -1.58 26.43 1.32
CA ILE A 291 -0.92 25.22 0.76
C ILE A 291 0.03 25.59 -0.39
N LEU A 292 -0.38 26.47 -1.29
CA LEU A 292 0.48 26.96 -2.38
C LEU A 292 1.70 27.68 -1.81
N LEU A 293 1.50 28.63 -0.89
CA LEU A 293 2.57 29.44 -0.30
C LEU A 293 3.54 28.60 0.55
N ALA A 294 3.03 27.63 1.29
CA ALA A 294 3.85 26.63 1.97
C ALA A 294 4.72 25.85 0.96
N THR A 295 4.16 25.47 -0.20
CA THR A 295 4.92 24.75 -1.24
C THR A 295 6.06 25.60 -1.81
N VAL A 296 5.89 26.93 -1.89
CA VAL A 296 6.95 27.83 -2.35
C VAL A 296 8.20 27.63 -1.50
N GLU A 297 8.13 27.83 -0.19
CA GLU A 297 9.34 27.88 0.67
C GLU A 297 9.71 26.57 1.38
N THR A 298 8.87 25.54 1.32
CA THR A 298 9.20 24.22 1.90
C THR A 298 9.49 23.16 0.84
N GLY A 299 9.01 23.39 -0.40
CA GLY A 299 8.99 22.37 -1.43
C GLY A 299 8.17 21.13 -1.09
N ALA A 300 7.44 21.08 0.03
CA ALA A 300 6.71 19.90 0.48
C ALA A 300 5.66 19.44 -0.54
N ARG A 301 5.37 18.14 -0.61
CA ARG A 301 4.36 17.64 -1.56
C ARG A 301 2.99 18.13 -1.10
N PRO A 302 2.06 18.48 -2.00
CA PRO A 302 0.70 18.83 -1.59
C PRO A 302 0.03 17.74 -0.73
N SER A 303 0.30 16.45 -1.01
CA SER A 303 -0.18 15.32 -0.21
C SER A 303 0.37 15.29 1.22
N GLU A 304 1.55 15.87 1.45
CA GLU A 304 2.17 16.00 2.76
C GLU A 304 1.58 17.23 3.46
N THR A 305 1.65 18.41 2.81
CA THR A 305 1.16 19.69 3.34
C THR A 305 -0.31 19.65 3.74
N CYS A 306 -1.20 19.11 2.89
CA CYS A 306 -2.65 19.03 3.17
C CYS A 306 -2.99 18.19 4.41
N ASN A 307 -2.07 17.34 4.87
CA ASN A 307 -2.32 16.36 5.93
C ASN A 307 -1.51 16.62 7.20
N LEU A 308 -0.83 17.77 7.28
CA LEU A 308 -0.26 18.29 8.51
C LEU A 308 -1.39 18.63 9.49
N ASP A 309 -1.14 18.33 10.76
CA ASP A 309 -1.97 18.75 11.89
C ASP A 309 -1.12 19.51 12.91
N ALA A 310 -1.74 19.93 14.02
CA ALA A 310 -1.06 20.69 15.07
C ALA A 310 0.18 19.97 15.64
N SER A 311 0.20 18.63 15.68
CA SER A 311 1.36 17.85 16.16
C SER A 311 2.55 17.90 15.20
N ASN A 312 2.32 18.31 13.95
CA ASN A 312 3.35 18.42 12.92
C ASN A 312 3.85 19.85 12.72
N ILE A 313 3.22 20.85 13.37
CA ILE A 313 3.44 22.28 13.12
C ILE A 313 3.94 22.91 14.43
N HIS A 314 5.25 23.15 14.50
CA HIS A 314 5.93 23.59 15.72
C HIS A 314 6.25 25.08 15.62
N LEU A 315 5.28 25.95 15.90
CA LEU A 315 5.46 27.41 15.78
C LEU A 315 6.20 28.03 16.97
N ASP A 316 6.02 27.46 18.17
CA ASP A 316 6.61 27.98 19.42
C ASP A 316 8.02 27.43 19.71
N ALA A 317 8.54 26.57 18.83
CA ALA A 317 9.91 26.09 18.91
C ALA A 317 10.92 27.21 18.63
N GLU A 318 12.13 27.12 19.20
CA GLU A 318 13.23 28.08 18.95
C GLU A 318 13.45 28.32 17.44
N VAL A 319 13.31 27.26 16.65
CA VAL A 319 13.23 27.31 15.20
C VAL A 319 11.85 26.82 14.78
N PRO A 320 10.94 27.72 14.36
CA PRO A 320 9.65 27.31 13.83
C PRO A 320 9.83 26.34 12.66
N HIS A 321 9.16 25.19 12.69
CA HIS A 321 9.35 24.14 11.68
C HIS A 321 8.11 23.26 11.51
N ILE A 322 8.08 22.52 10.40
CA ILE A 322 7.13 21.43 10.19
C ILE A 322 7.87 20.08 10.19
N SER A 323 7.25 19.07 10.76
CA SER A 323 7.79 17.71 10.80
C SER A 323 6.90 16.77 9.98
N PHE A 324 7.48 16.05 9.04
CA PHE A 324 6.83 14.93 8.39
C PHE A 324 7.29 13.66 9.10
N VAL A 325 6.37 13.02 9.82
CA VAL A 325 6.58 11.74 10.49
C VAL A 325 5.45 10.79 10.12
N GLU A 326 5.71 9.50 10.19
CA GLU A 326 4.63 8.50 10.12
C GLU A 326 3.74 8.68 11.35
N ARG A 327 2.42 8.57 11.15
CA ARG A 327 1.47 8.54 12.26
C ARG A 327 1.05 7.10 12.49
N ASP A 328 1.48 6.54 13.62
CA ASP A 328 1.11 5.21 14.07
C ASP A 328 -0.11 5.23 15.02
N ASP A 329 -0.77 6.38 15.14
CA ASP A 329 -2.03 6.53 15.87
C ASP A 329 -3.07 5.53 15.30
N PRO A 330 -3.56 4.57 16.11
CA PRO A 330 -4.57 3.61 15.67
C PRO A 330 -5.86 4.25 15.13
N GLU A 331 -6.22 5.44 15.62
CA GLU A 331 -7.43 6.16 15.23
C GLU A 331 -7.24 6.99 13.94
N ALA A 332 -6.00 7.37 13.61
CA ALA A 332 -5.67 8.18 12.44
C ALA A 332 -4.32 7.82 11.79
N PRO A 333 -4.09 6.54 11.40
CA PRO A 333 -2.79 6.11 10.93
C PRO A 333 -2.47 6.74 9.58
N ARG A 334 -1.23 7.17 9.37
CA ARG A 334 -0.79 7.71 8.08
C ARG A 334 0.67 7.39 7.82
N GLU A 335 0.86 6.48 6.87
CA GLU A 335 2.17 6.16 6.33
C GLU A 335 2.69 7.29 5.42
N LEU A 336 3.98 7.57 5.52
CA LEU A 336 4.68 8.39 4.54
C LEU A 336 5.01 7.55 3.29
N LYS A 337 5.47 8.21 2.22
CA LYS A 337 5.75 7.50 0.96
C LYS A 337 6.93 6.53 1.09
N THR A 338 7.89 6.85 1.95
CA THR A 338 9.11 6.11 2.22
C THR A 338 9.63 6.52 3.60
N GLN A 339 10.41 5.68 4.28
CA GLN A 339 11.12 6.08 5.51
C GLN A 339 11.95 7.35 5.32
N ALA A 340 12.56 7.53 4.14
CA ALA A 340 13.32 8.75 3.80
C ALA A 340 12.46 10.02 3.70
N SER A 341 11.13 9.91 3.73
CA SER A 341 10.23 11.06 3.78
C SER A 341 10.14 11.68 5.18
N THR A 342 10.55 10.94 6.22
CA THR A 342 10.62 11.45 7.59
C THR A 342 11.66 12.55 7.70
N ARG A 343 11.24 13.78 8.00
CA ARG A 343 12.11 14.97 8.00
C ARG A 343 11.48 16.17 8.69
N GLU A 344 12.32 17.12 9.05
CA GLU A 344 11.91 18.43 9.53
C GLU A 344 12.33 19.52 8.53
N ILE A 345 11.44 20.49 8.29
CA ILE A 345 11.70 21.64 7.43
C ILE A 345 11.45 22.92 8.25
N PRO A 346 12.49 23.74 8.49
CA PRO A 346 12.30 25.06 9.09
C PRO A 346 11.37 25.94 8.26
N LEU A 347 10.49 26.66 8.94
CA LEU A 347 9.54 27.59 8.32
C LEU A 347 10.20 28.95 8.12
N VAL A 348 10.22 29.41 6.87
CA VAL A 348 10.78 30.70 6.44
C VAL A 348 9.84 31.38 5.45
N GLY A 349 10.00 32.70 5.30
CA GLY A 349 9.27 33.50 4.32
C GLY A 349 7.75 33.31 4.39
N VAL A 350 7.11 33.20 3.23
CA VAL A 350 5.64 33.05 3.13
C VAL A 350 5.11 31.73 3.71
N ALA A 351 5.94 30.70 3.86
CA ALA A 351 5.51 29.46 4.51
C ALA A 351 5.29 29.65 6.01
N LEU A 352 6.14 30.44 6.68
CA LEU A 352 5.95 30.77 8.10
C LEU A 352 4.61 31.48 8.32
N LEU A 353 4.29 32.47 7.48
CA LEU A 353 3.01 33.19 7.55
C LEU A 353 1.82 32.26 7.31
N ALA A 354 1.95 31.32 6.36
CA ALA A 354 0.90 30.34 6.07
C ALA A 354 0.57 29.49 7.29
N PHE A 355 1.58 28.97 7.99
CA PHE A 355 1.36 28.13 9.17
C PHE A 355 1.01 28.92 10.44
N GLN A 356 1.44 30.17 10.57
CA GLN A 356 0.94 31.06 11.63
C GLN A 356 -0.57 31.31 11.51
N LYS A 357 -1.09 31.43 10.28
CA LYS A 357 -2.54 31.55 10.04
C LYS A 357 -3.28 30.22 10.22
N PHE A 358 -2.62 29.10 9.92
CA PHE A 358 -3.19 27.75 9.99
C PHE A 358 -2.39 26.83 10.93
N PRO A 359 -2.33 27.12 12.24
CA PRO A 359 -1.51 26.37 13.18
C PRO A 359 -1.98 24.92 13.35
N ASN A 360 -3.26 24.65 13.09
CA ASN A 360 -3.86 23.32 13.19
C ASN A 360 -3.90 22.57 11.84
N GLY A 361 -3.26 23.12 10.80
CA GLY A 361 -3.26 22.58 9.44
C GLY A 361 -4.50 22.95 8.62
N PHE A 362 -4.78 22.17 7.58
CA PHE A 362 -5.74 22.49 6.51
C PHE A 362 -6.96 21.56 6.53
N SER A 363 -7.94 21.89 7.39
CA SER A 363 -9.13 21.08 7.63
C SER A 363 -9.96 20.78 6.37
N ARG A 364 -10.12 21.76 5.47
CA ARG A 364 -10.89 21.64 4.23
C ARG A 364 -10.26 20.61 3.29
N TYR A 365 -8.93 20.55 3.28
CA TYR A 365 -8.15 19.72 2.36
C TYR A 365 -7.50 18.49 2.97
N ARG A 366 -7.73 18.22 4.26
CA ARG A 366 -7.31 16.98 4.92
C ARG A 366 -7.84 15.77 4.16
N GLU A 367 -6.93 14.87 3.79
CA GLU A 367 -7.16 13.69 2.93
C GLU A 367 -7.76 13.99 1.53
N LYS A 368 -7.75 15.26 1.12
CA LYS A 368 -8.35 15.76 -0.14
C LYS A 368 -7.33 16.54 -0.96
N GLU A 369 -6.09 16.04 -1.02
CA GLU A 369 -4.99 16.70 -1.71
C GLU A 369 -5.23 16.85 -3.23
N GLU A 370 -5.98 15.92 -3.82
CA GLU A 370 -6.40 16.00 -5.24
C GLU A 370 -7.33 17.19 -5.46
N ALA A 371 -8.27 17.42 -4.54
CA ALA A 371 -9.17 18.58 -4.60
C ALA A 371 -8.42 19.89 -4.37
N ALA A 372 -7.43 19.90 -3.46
CA ALA A 372 -6.54 21.05 -3.27
C ALA A 372 -5.76 21.37 -4.54
N CYS A 373 -5.11 20.36 -5.13
CA CYS A 373 -4.37 20.50 -6.38
C CYS A 373 -5.28 20.96 -7.52
N ALA A 374 -6.49 20.42 -7.64
CA ALA A 374 -7.44 20.81 -8.67
C ALA A 374 -7.87 22.27 -8.52
N ALA A 375 -8.25 22.70 -7.31
CA ALA A 375 -8.64 24.08 -7.02
C ALA A 375 -7.49 25.07 -7.30
N ILE A 376 -6.29 24.76 -6.82
CA ILE A 376 -5.10 25.61 -7.02
C ILE A 376 -4.76 25.70 -8.51
N ASN A 377 -4.65 24.57 -9.22
CA ASN A 377 -4.29 24.59 -10.64
C ASN A 377 -5.37 25.25 -11.51
N LYS A 378 -6.65 25.10 -11.16
CA LYS A 378 -7.74 25.80 -11.84
C LYS A 378 -7.58 27.31 -11.67
N TYR A 379 -7.44 27.78 -10.43
CA TYR A 379 -7.25 29.19 -10.12
C TYR A 379 -6.03 29.78 -10.83
N LEU A 380 -4.87 29.11 -10.78
CA LEU A 380 -3.65 29.58 -11.44
C LEU A 380 -3.82 29.74 -12.95
N ARG A 381 -4.61 28.88 -13.60
CA ARG A 381 -4.89 28.99 -15.04
C ARG A 381 -5.87 30.12 -15.35
N GLU A 382 -6.98 30.19 -14.63
CA GLU A 382 -8.03 31.19 -14.84
C GLU A 382 -7.53 32.61 -14.61
N ASN A 383 -6.53 32.79 -13.76
CA ASN A 383 -5.95 34.09 -13.43
C ASN A 383 -4.62 34.38 -14.16
N ASN A 384 -4.26 33.60 -15.18
CA ASN A 384 -3.00 33.77 -15.94
C ASN A 384 -1.73 33.78 -15.08
N LEU A 385 -1.74 33.01 -13.98
CA LEU A 385 -0.63 32.91 -13.03
C LEU A 385 0.32 31.74 -13.36
N VAL A 386 0.19 31.14 -14.54
CA VAL A 386 1.10 30.09 -15.04
C VAL A 386 1.96 30.62 -16.19
N PRO A 387 3.29 30.40 -16.22
CA PRO A 387 4.14 30.83 -17.33
C PRO A 387 3.79 30.11 -18.65
N SER A 388 3.23 28.89 -18.58
CA SER A 388 2.73 28.15 -19.73
C SER A 388 1.76 27.05 -19.30
N GLN A 389 1.02 26.47 -20.25
CA GLN A 389 0.08 25.37 -19.99
C GLN A 389 0.72 24.10 -19.40
N ARG A 390 2.05 23.97 -19.48
CA ARG A 390 2.81 22.84 -18.89
C ARG A 390 3.05 23.01 -17.39
N HIS A 391 2.83 24.20 -16.83
CA HIS A 391 3.05 24.48 -15.42
C HIS A 391 1.87 24.07 -14.56
N THR A 392 2.17 23.53 -13.39
CA THR A 392 1.19 23.14 -12.36
C THR A 392 1.73 23.50 -10.99
N LEU A 393 0.94 23.33 -9.92
CA LEU A 393 1.43 23.45 -8.54
C LEU A 393 2.72 22.63 -8.31
N TYR A 394 2.85 21.45 -8.93
CA TYR A 394 4.04 20.62 -8.80
C TYR A 394 5.29 21.24 -9.44
N SER A 395 5.12 22.16 -10.41
CA SER A 395 6.22 22.93 -10.99
C SER A 395 6.84 23.91 -9.99
N ILE A 396 6.08 24.39 -9.00
CA ILE A 396 6.61 25.25 -7.92
C ILE A 396 7.60 24.46 -7.05
N ARG A 397 7.32 23.17 -6.79
CA ARG A 397 8.28 22.28 -6.11
C ARG A 397 9.57 22.14 -6.90
N HIS A 398 9.53 22.08 -8.24
CA HIS A 398 10.76 22.07 -9.05
C HIS A 398 11.53 23.38 -8.91
N SER A 399 10.85 24.53 -8.86
CA SER A 399 11.50 25.82 -8.57
C SER A 399 12.19 25.85 -7.22
N PHE A 400 11.62 25.22 -6.19
CA PHE A 400 12.28 25.11 -4.89
C PHE A 400 13.63 24.36 -4.99
N GLU A 401 13.71 23.28 -5.79
CA GLU A 401 14.96 22.58 -6.03
C GLU A 401 16.02 23.45 -6.72
N ASP A 402 15.61 24.21 -7.74
CA ASP A 402 16.53 25.06 -8.50
C ASP A 402 17.00 26.26 -7.67
N ARG A 403 16.11 26.89 -6.89
CA ARG A 403 16.49 27.93 -5.93
C ARG A 403 17.49 27.44 -4.89
N MET A 404 17.35 26.20 -4.42
CA MET A 404 18.36 25.63 -3.51
C MET A 404 19.73 25.45 -4.18
N LYS A 405 19.77 25.06 -5.46
CA LYS A 405 21.03 24.96 -6.22
C LYS A 405 21.67 26.33 -6.39
N GLU A 406 20.89 27.33 -6.80
CA GLU A 406 21.35 28.72 -6.99
C GLU A 406 21.85 29.33 -5.67
N ALA A 407 21.24 28.97 -4.53
CA ALA A 407 21.68 29.40 -3.20
C ALA A 407 22.88 28.60 -2.65
N GLY A 408 23.47 27.68 -3.42
CA GLY A 408 24.63 26.89 -3.01
C GLY A 408 24.32 25.90 -1.88
N ILE A 409 23.10 25.35 -1.81
CA ILE A 409 22.76 24.29 -0.86
C ILE A 409 23.24 22.95 -1.43
N ASP A 410 24.01 22.22 -0.62
CA ASP A 410 24.63 20.96 -1.01
C ASP A 410 23.58 19.89 -1.37
N GLY A 411 24.02 18.87 -2.12
CA GLY A 411 23.14 17.83 -2.62
C GLY A 411 22.44 17.02 -1.52
N GLU A 412 23.13 16.73 -0.41
CA GLU A 412 22.53 15.97 0.68
C GLU A 412 21.43 16.77 1.37
N MET A 413 21.67 18.06 1.65
CA MET A 413 20.65 18.91 2.25
C MET A 413 19.42 19.06 1.35
N ARG A 414 19.63 19.16 0.02
CA ARG A 414 18.51 19.16 -0.94
C ARG A 414 17.70 17.86 -0.90
N GLU A 415 18.36 16.71 -0.80
CA GLU A 415 17.71 15.41 -0.65
C GLU A 415 16.95 15.29 0.67
N ILE A 416 17.53 15.79 1.76
CA ILE A 416 16.90 15.86 3.09
C ILE A 416 15.61 16.68 3.01
N PHE A 417 15.65 17.92 2.50
CA PHE A 417 14.46 18.76 2.41
C PHE A 417 13.37 18.17 1.51
N PHE A 418 13.73 17.43 0.45
CA PHE A 418 12.78 16.78 -0.43
C PHE A 418 12.24 15.44 0.11
N GLY A 419 12.88 14.84 1.11
CA GLY A 419 12.58 13.50 1.58
C GLY A 419 12.88 12.43 0.51
N HIS A 420 13.99 12.58 -0.19
CA HIS A 420 14.42 11.63 -1.23
C HIS A 420 15.20 10.47 -0.63
N ARG A 421 15.04 9.27 -1.21
CA ARG A 421 15.83 8.11 -0.82
C ARG A 421 17.29 8.37 -1.18
N ARG A 422 18.15 8.35 -0.18
CA ARG A 422 19.61 8.48 -0.34
C ARG A 422 20.18 7.14 -0.77
N SER A 423 21.14 7.18 -1.70
CA SER A 423 21.86 5.98 -2.16
C SER A 423 22.88 5.50 -1.13
N ARG A 424 23.34 6.38 -0.23
CA ARG A 424 24.30 6.08 0.84
C ARG A 424 23.64 5.94 2.21
N GLN A 425 24.35 5.27 3.11
CA GLN A 425 23.97 5.13 4.51
C GLN A 425 23.84 6.50 5.19
N VAL A 426 22.82 6.63 6.03
CA VAL A 426 22.51 7.85 6.77
C VAL A 426 23.33 7.87 8.06
N TYR A 427 24.19 8.87 8.22
CA TYR A 427 24.93 9.13 9.45
C TYR A 427 24.55 10.51 10.01
N GLY A 428 24.35 10.60 11.32
CA GLY A 428 23.95 11.84 12.00
C GLY A 428 22.51 12.28 11.70
N THR A 429 22.13 13.44 12.26
CA THR A 429 20.75 13.96 12.18
C THR A 429 20.49 14.80 10.93
N GLY A 430 21.51 15.18 10.16
CA GLY A 430 21.43 16.12 9.03
C GLY A 430 21.65 17.59 9.43
N GLY A 431 22.37 17.85 10.52
CA GLY A 431 22.68 19.19 11.04
C GLY A 431 21.57 19.82 11.89
N ALA A 432 21.90 20.83 12.69
CA ALA A 432 20.95 21.50 13.58
C ALA A 432 19.86 22.29 12.81
N LEU A 433 18.64 22.37 13.35
CA LEU A 433 17.52 23.10 12.71
C LEU A 433 17.83 24.57 12.44
N ALA A 434 18.55 25.24 13.35
CA ALA A 434 18.96 26.64 13.16
C ALA A 434 19.88 26.82 11.95
N TRP A 435 20.80 25.88 11.74
CA TRP A 435 21.65 25.85 10.54
C TRP A 435 20.83 25.57 9.29
N ARG A 436 19.92 24.59 9.32
CA ARG A 436 19.02 24.33 8.18
C ARG A 436 18.17 25.55 7.83
N ARG A 437 17.69 26.29 8.83
CA ARG A 437 16.93 27.54 8.66
C ARG A 437 17.80 28.58 7.96
N SER A 438 19.06 28.76 8.37
CA SER A 438 19.96 29.72 7.74
C SER A 438 20.22 29.37 6.27
N LEU A 439 20.29 28.08 5.92
CA LEU A 439 20.38 27.65 4.51
C LEU A 439 19.14 28.08 3.71
N LEU A 440 17.93 27.81 4.22
CA LEU A 440 16.68 28.16 3.55
C LEU A 440 16.45 29.68 3.48
N GLN A 441 16.90 30.44 4.48
CA GLN A 441 16.83 31.92 4.48
C GLN A 441 17.55 32.54 3.28
N ARG A 442 18.62 31.91 2.76
CA ARG A 442 19.36 32.40 1.59
C ARG A 442 18.54 32.41 0.29
N MET A 443 17.43 31.69 0.24
CA MET A 443 16.60 31.55 -0.96
C MET A 443 15.17 32.08 -0.81
N VAL A 444 14.83 32.66 0.35
CA VAL A 444 13.51 33.25 0.60
C VAL A 444 13.22 34.34 -0.44
N LEU A 445 12.04 34.28 -1.04
CA LEU A 445 11.64 35.31 -1.99
C LEU A 445 11.04 36.50 -1.26
N PRO A 446 11.29 37.73 -1.74
CA PRO A 446 10.55 38.88 -1.26
C PRO A 446 9.08 38.73 -1.67
N PHE A 447 8.19 39.18 -0.79
CA PHE A 447 6.74 39.09 -0.95
C PHE A 447 6.08 40.35 -0.41
N GLU A 448 4.89 40.68 -0.91
CA GLU A 448 4.16 41.86 -0.47
C GLU A 448 3.37 41.61 0.82
N ASN A 449 3.32 42.62 1.69
CA ASN A 449 2.43 42.65 2.84
C ASN A 449 0.98 42.59 2.33
N GLY A 450 0.15 41.71 2.90
CA GLY A 450 -1.25 41.55 2.48
C GLY A 450 -1.62 40.21 1.84
N LEU A 451 -0.65 39.31 1.58
CA LEU A 451 -0.94 37.95 1.07
C LEU A 451 -1.97 37.16 1.92
N PHE A 452 -2.05 37.46 3.21
CA PHE A 452 -2.97 36.86 4.18
C PHE A 452 -3.84 37.83 4.97
N LEU A 453 -3.59 39.15 4.85
CA LEU A 453 -4.41 40.15 5.54
C LEU A 453 -5.66 40.44 4.70
N PRO A 454 -6.83 40.67 5.32
CA PRO A 454 -7.91 41.34 4.60
C PRO A 454 -7.39 42.69 4.12
N ALA A 455 -7.78 43.10 2.91
CA ALA A 455 -7.54 44.48 2.49
C ALA A 455 -8.08 45.40 3.59
N GLU A 456 -7.23 46.26 4.15
CA GLU A 456 -7.70 47.34 5.01
C GLU A 456 -8.79 48.08 4.21
N ARG A 457 -9.97 48.20 4.83
CA ARG A 457 -11.11 48.89 4.24
C ARG A 457 -10.89 50.38 4.20
#